data_AF-A0A221NYJ9-F1
#
_entry.id   AF-A0A221NYJ9-F1
#
_cell.length_a   1.000
_cell.length_b   1.000
_cell.length_c   1.000
_cell.angle_alpha   90.00
_cell.angle_beta   90.00
_cell.angle_gamma   90.00
#
_symmetry.space_group_name_H-M   'P 1'
#
loop_
_entity.id
_entity.type
_entity.pdbx_description
1 polymer ?
#
loop_
_entity_poly.entity_id
_entity_poly.type
_entity_poly.pdbx_seq_one_letter_code
_entity_poly.pdbx_strand_id
1 'polypeptide(L)'
;MNPVNYLYLAALLFTIGATGVLIRRNAIVLFMCIELMLNACNLAFVTFSRMHGNLDGQIIAFFTMVVAAAEVVVGLAIIVSLFRTRHSASVDDASLMKL
;
A
#
# COMPACT_ATOMS: atom_id res chain seq x y z
N MET A 1 -0.51 -16.75 21.63
CA MET A 1 0.39 -15.84 20.89
C MET A 1 0.13 -14.42 21.36
N ASN A 2 1.17 -13.64 21.69
CA ASN A 2 1.00 -12.26 22.18
C ASN A 2 0.59 -11.34 21.02
N PRO A 3 -0.55 -10.60 21.12
CA PRO A 3 -0.99 -9.66 20.09
C PRO A 3 0.07 -8.63 19.70
N VAL A 4 0.94 -8.23 20.64
CA VAL A 4 2.02 -7.25 20.41
C VAL A 4 2.99 -7.68 19.30
N ASN A 5 3.19 -8.99 19.10
CA ASN A 5 4.05 -9.50 18.02
C ASN A 5 3.53 -9.10 16.62
N TYR A 6 2.21 -9.00 16.45
CA TYR A 6 1.61 -8.57 15.19
C TYR A 6 1.78 -7.06 14.96
N LEU A 7 1.90 -6.26 16.02
CA LEU A 7 2.23 -4.84 15.89
C LEU A 7 3.67 -4.64 15.40
N TYR A 8 4.62 -5.42 15.92
CA TYR A 8 5.99 -5.40 15.40
C TYR A 8 6.05 -5.84 13.93
N LEU A 9 5.30 -6.88 13.57
CA LEU A 9 5.19 -7.31 12.18
C LEU A 9 4.57 -6.20 11.29
N ALA A 10 3.49 -5.56 11.72
CA ALA A 10 2.88 -4.45 11.01
C ALA A 10 3.86 -3.30 10.80
N ALA A 11 4.58 -2.89 11.85
CA ALA A 11 5.60 -1.84 11.74
C ALA A 11 6.70 -2.20 10.73
N LEU A 12 7.18 -3.45 10.76
CA LEU A 12 8.21 -3.94 9.85
C LEU A 12 7.70 -3.98 8.39
N LEU A 13 6.48 -4.46 8.15
CA LEU A 13 5.91 -4.49 6.80
C LEU A 13 5.70 -3.07 6.26
N PHE A 14 5.24 -2.15 7.10
CA PHE A 14 5.06 -0.75 6.74
C PHE A 14 6.39 -0.08 6.38
N THR A 15 7.45 -0.30 7.16
CA THR A 15 8.77 0.29 6.86
C THR A 15 9.39 -0.30 5.59
N ILE A 16 9.20 -1.60 5.32
CA ILE A 16 9.61 -2.21 4.04
C ILE A 16 8.86 -1.58 2.87
N GLY A 17 7.54 -1.44 2.98
CA GLY A 17 6.72 -0.78 1.97
C GLY A 17 7.17 0.68 1.73
N ALA A 18 7.32 1.46 2.80
CA ALA A 18 7.76 2.85 2.72
C ALA A 18 9.15 2.99 2.08
N THR A 19 10.10 2.13 2.49
CA THR A 19 11.44 2.09 1.90
C THR A 19 11.38 1.73 0.42
N GLY A 20 10.52 0.78 0.05
CA GLY A 20 10.27 0.41 -1.33
C GLY A 20 9.74 1.58 -2.16
N VAL A 21 8.78 2.35 -1.65
CA VAL A 21 8.25 3.55 -2.33
C VAL A 21 9.34 4.57 -2.61
N LEU A 22 10.27 4.79 -1.68
CA LEU A 22 11.34 5.79 -1.83
C LEU A 22 12.46 5.37 -2.79
N ILE A 23 12.73 4.06 -2.90
CA ILE A 23 13.89 3.55 -3.67
C ILE A 23 13.49 3.13 -5.09
N ARG A 24 12.25 2.69 -5.29
CA ARG A 24 11.84 2.04 -6.54
C ARG A 24 11.38 3.07 -7.56
N ARG A 25 11.97 2.99 -8.76
CA ARG A 25 11.63 3.86 -9.91
C ARG A 25 10.56 3.27 -10.83
N ASN A 26 10.24 1.98 -10.70
CA ASN A 26 9.21 1.33 -11.50
C ASN A 26 7.83 1.56 -10.85
N ALA A 27 6.91 2.18 -11.59
CA ALA A 27 5.57 2.51 -11.11
C ALA A 27 4.80 1.30 -10.57
N ILE A 28 4.92 0.13 -11.21
CA ILE A 28 4.25 -1.10 -10.75
C ILE A 28 4.81 -1.53 -9.40
N VAL A 29 6.13 -1.46 -9.21
CA VAL A 29 6.76 -1.85 -7.94
C VAL A 29 6.38 -0.85 -6.84
N LEU A 30 6.35 0.43 -7.16
CA LEU A 30 5.91 1.48 -6.23
C LEU A 30 4.46 1.24 -5.79
N PHE A 31 3.58 0.86 -6.73
CA PHE A 31 2.20 0.48 -6.44
C PHE A 31 2.10 -0.74 -5.52
N MET A 32 2.86 -1.81 -5.78
CA MET A 32 2.93 -2.98 -4.88
C MET A 32 3.44 -2.64 -3.47
N CYS A 33 4.36 -1.67 -3.35
CA CYS A 33 4.83 -1.21 -2.05
C CYS A 33 3.75 -0.46 -1.26
N ILE A 34 2.89 0.31 -1.93
CA ILE A 34 1.72 0.97 -1.31
C ILE A 34 0.74 -0.08 -0.78
N GLU A 35 0.43 -1.11 -1.57
CA GLU A 35 -0.43 -2.22 -1.14
C GLU A 35 0.11 -2.94 0.10
N LEU A 36 1.43 -3.11 0.18
CA LEU A 36 2.07 -3.69 1.36
C LEU A 36 1.90 -2.80 2.61
N MET A 37 2.01 -1.48 2.44
CA MET A 37 1.76 -0.52 3.53
C MET A 37 0.30 -0.54 4.00
N LEU A 38 -0.67 -0.61 3.07
CA LEU A 38 -2.09 -0.70 3.41
C LEU A 38 -2.41 -2.01 4.16
N ASN A 39 -1.81 -3.13 3.77
CA ASN A 39 -1.94 -4.40 4.48
C ASN A 39 -1.32 -4.36 5.89
N ALA A 40 -0.19 -3.66 6.06
CA ALA A 40 0.41 -3.44 7.38
C ALA A 40 -0.53 -2.64 8.29
N CYS A 41 -1.17 -1.58 7.78
CA CYS A 41 -2.19 -0.82 8.51
C CYS A 41 -3.38 -1.69 8.92
N ASN A 42 -3.88 -2.55 8.02
CA ASN A 42 -4.97 -3.47 8.32
C ASN A 42 -4.60 -4.48 9.42
N LEU A 43 -3.38 -5.01 9.39
CA LEU A 43 -2.87 -5.88 10.44
C LEU A 43 -2.83 -5.15 11.80
N ALA A 44 -2.41 -3.89 11.83
CA ALA A 44 -2.43 -3.08 13.04
C ALA A 44 -3.86 -2.87 13.57
N PHE A 45 -4.82 -2.51 12.71
CA PHE A 45 -6.23 -2.33 13.10
C PHE A 45 -6.84 -3.59 13.68
N VAL A 46 -6.69 -4.74 13.01
CA VAL A 46 -7.21 -6.03 13.51
C VAL A 46 -6.54 -6.43 14.83
N THR A 47 -5.24 -6.15 14.98
CA THR A 47 -4.51 -6.43 16.23
C THR A 47 -5.03 -5.58 17.38
N PHE A 48 -5.24 -4.27 17.18
CA PHE A 48 -5.82 -3.40 18.19
C PHE A 48 -7.25 -3.79 18.55
N SER A 49 -8.06 -4.19 17.57
CA SER A 49 -9.41 -4.73 17.77
C SER A 49 -9.38 -5.94 18.72
N ARG A 50 -8.43 -6.86 18.49
CA ARG A 50 -8.23 -8.05 19.33
C ARG A 50 -7.73 -7.71 20.73
N MET A 51 -6.88 -6.69 20.89
CA MET A 51 -6.34 -6.26 22.19
C MET A 51 -7.40 -5.58 23.06
N HIS A 52 -8.32 -4.82 22.46
CA HIS A 52 -9.37 -4.08 23.18
C HIS A 52 -10.70 -4.84 23.28
N GLY A 53 -10.83 -5.98 22.59
CA GLY A 53 -12.03 -6.82 22.64
C GLY A 53 -13.23 -6.26 21.88
N ASN A 54 -13.02 -5.31 20.96
CA ASN A 54 -14.05 -4.75 20.09
C ASN A 54 -13.87 -5.20 18.63
N LEU A 55 -14.79 -4.81 17.76
CA LEU A 55 -14.77 -5.15 16.32
C LEU A 55 -14.41 -3.96 15.41
N ASP A 56 -14.20 -2.77 15.99
CA ASP A 56 -14.04 -1.52 15.23
C ASP A 56 -12.86 -1.60 14.25
N GLY A 57 -11.73 -2.17 14.69
CA GLY A 57 -10.56 -2.33 13.82
C GLY A 57 -10.76 -3.33 12.68
N GLN A 58 -11.59 -4.36 12.88
CA GLN A 58 -11.96 -5.29 11.81
C GLN A 58 -12.88 -4.63 10.78
N ILE A 59 -13.84 -3.81 11.24
CA ILE A 59 -14.73 -3.05 10.36
C ILE A 59 -13.92 -2.07 9.50
N ILE A 60 -12.99 -1.33 10.09
CA ILE A 60 -12.11 -0.42 9.34
C ILE A 60 -11.27 -1.20 8.32
N ALA A 61 -10.64 -2.31 8.71
CA ALA A 61 -9.84 -3.12 7.79
C ALA A 61 -10.65 -3.65 6.60
N PHE A 62 -11.93 -3.99 6.80
CA PHE A 62 -12.84 -4.37 5.72
C PHE A 62 -13.04 -3.25 4.71
N PHE A 63 -13.33 -2.02 5.18
CA PHE A 63 -13.45 -0.87 4.29
C PHE A 63 -12.13 -0.54 3.58
N THR A 64 -10.99 -0.65 4.26
CA THR A 64 -9.68 -0.46 3.63
C THR A 64 -9.45 -1.44 2.49
N MET A 65 -9.85 -2.72 2.61
CA MET A 65 -9.74 -3.69 1.53
C MET A 65 -10.60 -3.31 0.31
N VAL A 66 -11.79 -2.75 0.54
CA VAL A 66 -12.66 -2.25 -0.54
C VAL A 66 -12.02 -1.04 -1.24
N VAL A 67 -11.47 -0.10 -0.47
CA VAL A 67 -10.77 1.07 -1.02
C VAL A 67 -9.54 0.64 -1.80
N ALA A 68 -8.72 -0.29 -1.27
CA ALA A 68 -7.57 -0.84 -1.97
C ALA A 68 -7.96 -1.50 -3.29
N ALA A 69 -9.06 -2.28 -3.32
CA ALA A 69 -9.56 -2.86 -4.56
C ALA A 69 -9.93 -1.80 -5.60
N ALA A 70 -10.58 -0.70 -5.18
CA ALA A 70 -10.90 0.41 -6.07
C ALA A 70 -9.64 1.15 -6.56
N GLU A 71 -8.68 1.38 -5.66
CA GLU A 71 -7.39 2.01 -5.96
C GLU A 71 -6.60 1.20 -6.99
N VAL A 72 -6.51 -0.13 -6.84
CA VAL A 72 -5.80 -1.03 -7.78
C VAL A 72 -6.35 -0.92 -9.20
N VAL A 73 -7.68 -0.87 -9.35
CA VAL A 73 -8.32 -0.73 -10.66
C VAL A 73 -7.94 0.60 -11.31
N VAL A 74 -8.02 1.70 -10.57
CA VAL A 74 -7.69 3.05 -11.07
C VAL A 74 -6.19 3.20 -11.33
N GLY A 75 -5.35 2.77 -10.38
CA GLY A 75 -3.90 2.84 -10.44
C GLY A 75 -3.35 2.05 -11.62
N LEU A 76 -3.80 0.82 -11.83
CA LEU A 76 -3.39 0.03 -12.99
C LEU A 76 -3.88 0.63 -14.32
N ALA A 77 -5.09 1.20 -14.36
CA ALA A 77 -5.58 1.89 -15.57
C ALA A 77 -4.68 3.08 -15.96
N ILE A 78 -4.26 3.87 -14.97
CA ILE A 78 -3.34 5.01 -15.16
C ILE A 78 -1.97 4.49 -15.62
N ILE A 79 -1.42 3.49 -14.93
CA ILE A 79 -0.11 2.90 -15.25
C ILE A 79 -0.13 2.37 -16.69
N VAL A 80 -1.12 1.56 -17.08
CA VAL A 80 -1.25 1.02 -18.44
C VAL A 80 -1.37 2.12 -19.50
N SER A 81 -2.15 3.18 -19.23
CA SER A 81 -2.26 4.34 -20.13
C SER A 81 -0.91 5.04 -20.34
N LEU A 82 -0.15 5.22 -19.26
CA LEU A 82 1.18 5.82 -19.31
C LEU A 82 2.18 4.94 -20.09
N PHE A 83 2.17 3.64 -19.83
CA PHE A 83 2.98 2.67 -20.57
C PHE A 83 2.68 2.65 -22.07
N ARG A 84 1.40 2.75 -22.47
CA ARG A 84 1.02 2.81 -23.90
C ARG A 84 1.57 4.06 -24.60
N THR A 85 1.78 5.15 -23.85
CA THR A 85 2.25 6.42 -24.40
C THR A 85 3.78 6.52 -24.38
N ARG A 86 4.44 5.91 -23.39
CA ARG A 86 5.87 6.10 -23.10
C ARG A 86 6.74 4.86 -23.31
N HIS A 87 6.15 3.69 -23.54
CA HIS A 87 6.83 2.38 -23.57
C HIS A 87 7.71 2.08 -22.33
N SER A 88 7.59 2.88 -21.26
CA SER A 88 8.40 2.81 -20.03
C SER A 88 7.51 2.94 -18.81
N ALA A 89 7.85 2.17 -17.77
CA ALA A 89 7.23 2.14 -16.44
C ALA A 89 7.82 3.18 -15.48
N SER A 90 8.86 3.89 -15.91
CA SER A 90 9.73 4.66 -15.03
C SER A 90 9.00 5.92 -14.57
N VAL A 91 8.96 6.11 -13.25
CA VAL A 91 8.37 7.30 -12.64
C VAL A 91 9.24 8.54 -12.87
N ASP A 92 10.56 8.36 -13.04
CA ASP A 92 11.48 9.48 -13.30
C ASP A 92 11.26 10.09 -14.70
N ASP A 93 10.86 9.27 -15.67
CA ASP A 93 10.58 9.71 -17.05
C ASP A 93 9.29 10.56 -17.13
N ALA A 94 8.48 10.56 -16.06
CA ALA A 94 7.28 11.38 -15.94
C ALA A 94 7.56 12.84 -15.51
N SER A 95 8.84 13.23 -15.34
CA SER A 95 9.30 14.58 -15.00
C SER A 95 9.13 15.60 -16.15
N LEU A 96 7.90 15.75 -16.67
CA LEU A 96 7.57 16.65 -17.79
C LEU A 96 7.06 18.02 -17.33
N MET A 97 6.89 18.21 -16.02
CA MET A 97 6.44 19.47 -15.42
C MET A 97 7.54 20.17 -14.60
N LYS A 98 8.82 19.89 -14.88
CA LYS A 98 9.89 20.81 -14.49
C LYS A 98 9.92 21.93 -15.53
N LEU A 99 9.38 23.09 -15.16
CA LEU A 99 9.62 24.36 -15.84
C LEU A 99 11.11 24.68 -15.85
#